data_AF-R7XPB2-F1
#
_entry.id   AF-R7XPB2-F1
#
_cell.length_a   1.000
_cell.length_b   1.000
_cell.length_c   1.000
_cell.angle_alpha   90.00
_cell.angle_beta   90.00
_cell.angle_gamma   90.00
#
_symmetry.space_group_name_H-M   'P 1'
#
loop_
_entity.id
_entity.type
_entity.pdbx_description
1 polymer ?
#
loop_
_entity_poly.entity_id
_entity_poly.type
_entity_poly.pdbx_seq_one_letter_code
_entity_poly.pdbx_strand_id
1 'polypeptide(L)'
;MTSIRVLGSAAGGGFPQWNCNCHNCDGVRRGTVRATPRTQSSIALTGDGPDAILVNASPDILQQLRQAPALQPARAPRDTAIAAVVLMDAQIDHVTGLLMLREHRQALPLYATAAVLDDLGAAFPLTRILSHYCGLRTHALPCDGTAFSVPPLDGLTLTAIPLESKAPPYSPNRHAPRAGDNIGLRIEDRRSGRSAFYAPGLGRIDDHVFAELHSADIVLVDGTFWRDDEMQAPGFSGKSAADMGHLALSGPGGMIEVLERLPASRKILIHINNTNPVLVEDSPERAELARHGIEVAYDGMEIAL
;
A
#
# COMPACT_ATOMS: atom_id res chain seq x y z
N MET A 1 20.52 -7.82 -1.23
CA MET A 1 19.31 -8.46 -1.74
C MET A 1 18.18 -7.50 -1.47
N THR A 2 17.29 -7.32 -2.43
CA THR A 2 16.15 -6.44 -2.25
C THR A 2 15.17 -7.08 -1.27
N SER A 3 14.67 -6.29 -0.32
CA SER A 3 13.61 -6.71 0.60
C SER A 3 12.47 -5.69 0.62
N ILE A 4 11.26 -6.21 0.67
CA ILE A 4 10.03 -5.46 0.93
C ILE A 4 9.65 -5.70 2.39
N ARG A 5 9.67 -4.63 3.19
CA ARG A 5 9.14 -4.63 4.55
C ARG A 5 7.74 -4.05 4.56
N VAL A 6 6.76 -4.79 5.05
CA VAL A 6 5.42 -4.26 5.33
C VAL A 6 5.48 -3.42 6.59
N LEU A 7 5.25 -2.11 6.46
CA LEU A 7 5.20 -1.20 7.60
C LEU A 7 3.79 -1.17 8.21
N GLY A 8 2.79 -1.12 7.35
CA GLY A 8 1.38 -1.21 7.72
C GLY A 8 0.63 -2.07 6.72
N SER A 9 -0.31 -2.87 7.22
CA SER A 9 -1.03 -3.87 6.43
C SER A 9 -2.55 -3.67 6.39
N ALA A 10 -3.10 -2.71 7.13
CA ALA A 10 -4.52 -2.38 7.11
C ALA A 10 -4.87 -1.35 6.03
N ALA A 11 -6.13 -1.34 5.61
CA ALA A 11 -6.71 -0.26 4.81
C ALA A 11 -6.85 1.05 5.64
N GLY A 12 -7.36 2.11 5.01
CA GLY A 12 -7.69 3.38 5.67
C GLY A 12 -8.44 3.20 7.00
N GLY A 13 -8.00 3.94 8.01
CA GLY A 13 -8.52 3.85 9.39
C GLY A 13 -7.77 2.87 10.30
N GLY A 14 -7.01 1.92 9.74
CA GLY A 14 -6.25 0.94 10.50
C GLY A 14 -7.12 -0.13 11.17
N PHE A 15 -6.49 -1.00 11.97
CA PHE A 15 -7.18 -2.04 12.73
C PHE A 15 -6.60 -2.14 14.16
N PRO A 16 -7.38 -1.94 15.23
CA PRO A 16 -8.76 -1.47 15.21
C PRO A 16 -8.89 -0.01 14.75
N GLN A 17 -9.90 0.30 13.95
CA GLN A 17 -10.18 1.69 13.55
C GLN A 17 -10.71 2.50 14.75
N TRP A 18 -10.25 3.73 14.90
CA TRP A 18 -10.45 4.57 16.10
C TRP A 18 -11.91 4.71 16.56
N ASN A 19 -12.87 4.79 15.64
CA ASN A 19 -14.30 4.97 15.91
C ASN A 19 -15.16 3.74 15.56
N CYS A 20 -14.57 2.59 15.25
CA CYS A 20 -15.30 1.40 14.83
C CYS A 20 -15.53 0.44 16.00
N ASN A 21 -16.73 -0.10 16.15
CA ASN A 21 -17.08 -1.14 17.12
C ASN A 21 -17.63 -2.40 16.42
N CYS A 22 -17.20 -2.68 15.19
CA CYS A 22 -17.50 -3.96 14.55
C CYS A 22 -16.95 -5.12 15.39
N HIS A 23 -17.41 -6.34 15.10
CA HIS A 23 -16.97 -7.55 15.80
C HIS A 23 -15.43 -7.62 15.96
N ASN A 24 -14.69 -7.35 14.88
CA ASN A 24 -13.23 -7.42 14.91
C ASN A 24 -12.61 -6.31 15.79
N CYS A 25 -13.07 -5.06 15.63
CA CYS A 25 -12.51 -3.91 16.37
C CYS A 25 -12.84 -3.95 17.87
N ASP A 26 -14.08 -4.26 18.24
CA ASP A 26 -14.46 -4.47 19.64
C ASP A 26 -13.72 -5.69 20.21
N GLY A 27 -13.68 -6.76 19.42
CA GLY A 27 -13.06 -8.01 19.81
C GLY A 27 -11.58 -7.88 20.15
N VAL A 28 -10.80 -7.17 19.32
CA VAL A 28 -9.36 -6.98 19.58
C VAL A 28 -9.14 -6.09 20.80
N ARG A 29 -9.98 -5.07 21.03
CA ARG A 29 -9.90 -4.22 22.22
C ARG A 29 -10.21 -4.98 23.51
N ARG A 30 -11.17 -5.90 23.46
CA ARG A 30 -11.61 -6.69 24.61
C ARG A 30 -10.86 -8.01 24.77
N GLY A 31 -10.00 -8.36 23.82
CA GLY A 31 -9.28 -9.64 23.81
C GLY A 31 -10.20 -10.85 23.58
N THR A 32 -11.35 -10.68 22.91
CA THR A 32 -12.31 -11.75 22.64
C THR A 32 -12.19 -12.36 21.25
N VAL A 33 -11.36 -11.78 20.38
CA VAL A 33 -10.99 -12.35 19.08
C VAL A 33 -9.48 -12.49 19.02
N ARG A 34 -8.99 -13.53 18.35
CA ARG A 34 -7.57 -13.72 18.12
C ARG A 34 -7.14 -12.94 16.88
N ALA A 35 -6.74 -11.69 17.07
CA ALA A 35 -6.29 -10.83 15.98
C ALA A 35 -5.19 -9.87 16.46
N THR A 36 -4.33 -9.46 15.54
CA THR A 36 -3.22 -8.52 15.81
C THR A 36 -3.55 -7.13 15.23
N PRO A 37 -3.37 -6.03 16.00
CA PRO A 37 -3.52 -4.67 15.49
C PRO A 37 -2.59 -4.36 14.30
N ARG A 38 -3.03 -3.50 13.39
CA ARG A 38 -2.35 -3.12 12.16
C ARG A 38 -2.50 -1.63 11.86
N THR A 39 -1.43 -1.02 11.42
CA THR A 39 -1.36 0.36 10.91
C THR A 39 -1.72 0.40 9.42
N GLN A 40 -2.00 1.60 8.91
CA GLN A 40 -2.43 1.82 7.53
C GLN A 40 -1.33 1.51 6.50
N SER A 41 -1.77 1.06 5.32
CA SER A 41 -0.95 0.49 4.26
C SER A 41 0.28 1.34 3.90
N SER A 42 1.45 0.73 4.05
CA SER A 42 2.73 1.28 3.65
C SER A 42 3.78 0.17 3.62
N ILE A 43 4.73 0.25 2.69
CA ILE A 43 5.88 -0.66 2.64
C ILE A 43 7.18 0.14 2.55
N ALA A 44 8.29 -0.46 2.97
CA ALA A 44 9.64 0.04 2.72
C ALA A 44 10.40 -0.93 1.81
N LEU A 45 11.01 -0.41 0.76
CA LEU A 45 11.92 -1.14 -0.11
C LEU A 45 13.35 -0.87 0.37
N THR A 46 14.12 -1.94 0.56
CA THR A 46 15.51 -1.87 1.02
C THR A 46 16.41 -2.68 0.09
N GLY A 47 17.67 -2.28 -0.02
CA GLY A 47 18.72 -3.01 -0.73
C GLY A 47 19.80 -3.51 0.24
N ASP A 48 21.05 -3.61 -0.22
CA ASP A 48 22.19 -3.93 0.67
C ASP A 48 22.58 -2.78 1.60
N GLY A 49 22.27 -1.55 1.19
CA GLY A 49 22.61 -0.35 1.92
C GLY A 49 21.64 -0.08 3.07
N PRO A 50 21.97 0.89 3.95
CA PRO A 50 21.11 1.29 5.06
C PRO A 50 19.89 2.11 4.63
N ASP A 51 19.83 2.51 3.36
CA ASP A 51 18.80 3.41 2.85
C ASP A 51 17.58 2.65 2.34
N ALA A 52 16.42 3.30 2.44
CA ALA A 52 15.13 2.75 2.09
C ALA A 52 14.32 3.71 1.22
N ILE A 53 13.48 3.15 0.37
CA ILE A 53 12.40 3.88 -0.31
C ILE A 53 11.10 3.56 0.42
N LEU A 54 10.40 4.58 0.89
CA LEU A 54 9.07 4.44 1.45
C LEU A 54 8.05 4.44 0.31
N VAL A 55 7.14 3.46 0.27
CA VAL A 55 6.00 3.47 -0.66
C VAL A 55 4.73 3.74 0.14
N ASN A 56 4.09 4.87 -0.20
CA ASN A 56 3.03 5.53 0.56
C ASN A 56 3.47 5.95 1.98
N ALA A 57 3.16 7.18 2.36
CA ALA A 57 3.43 7.71 3.70
C ALA A 57 2.13 7.77 4.50
N SER A 58 1.86 6.72 5.27
CA SER A 58 0.61 6.60 6.02
C SER A 58 0.47 7.60 7.17
N PRO A 59 -0.74 7.91 7.65
CA PRO A 59 -0.92 8.67 8.89
C PRO A 59 -0.21 8.07 10.11
N ASP A 60 0.06 6.75 10.09
CA ASP A 60 0.70 6.01 11.18
C ASP A 60 2.24 6.01 11.07
N ILE A 61 2.83 6.78 10.15
CA ILE A 61 4.26 6.70 9.81
C ILE A 61 5.19 6.81 11.03
N LEU A 62 4.86 7.63 12.04
CA LEU A 62 5.70 7.74 13.23
C LEU A 62 5.68 6.47 14.09
N GLN A 63 4.56 5.76 14.15
CA GLN A 63 4.48 4.45 14.80
C GLN A 63 5.22 3.39 13.99
N GLN A 64 5.02 3.38 12.67
CA GLN A 64 5.67 2.46 11.74
C GLN A 64 7.20 2.57 11.82
N LEU A 65 7.74 3.79 11.87
CA LEU A 65 9.17 4.03 12.02
C LEU A 65 9.71 3.54 13.38
N ARG A 66 8.95 3.69 14.47
CA ARG A 66 9.34 3.14 15.78
C ARG A 66 9.37 1.61 15.79
N GLN A 67 8.51 0.99 15.00
CA GLN A 67 8.42 -0.48 14.85
C GLN A 67 9.38 -1.04 13.79
N ALA A 68 10.15 -0.17 13.12
CA ALA A 68 11.15 -0.55 12.13
C ALA A 68 12.51 0.12 12.45
N PRO A 69 13.25 -0.37 13.48
CA PRO A 69 14.50 0.27 13.91
C PRO A 69 15.56 0.41 12.81
N ALA A 70 15.56 -0.48 11.80
CA ALA A 70 16.42 -0.37 10.64
C ALA A 70 16.24 0.94 9.85
N LEU A 71 15.05 1.58 9.95
CA LEU A 71 14.79 2.87 9.33
C LEU A 71 15.38 4.06 10.10
N GLN A 72 15.99 3.83 11.27
CA GLN A 72 16.73 4.81 12.05
C GLN A 72 18.18 4.31 12.28
N PRO A 73 19.07 4.48 11.28
CA PRO A 73 20.41 3.89 11.33
C PRO A 73 21.39 4.63 12.26
N ALA A 74 20.98 5.75 12.89
CA ALA A 74 21.74 6.47 13.92
C ALA A 74 23.17 6.89 13.49
N ARG A 75 23.35 7.23 12.21
CA ARG A 75 24.63 7.67 11.61
C ARG A 75 24.99 9.11 11.99
N ALA A 76 24.00 9.90 12.44
CA ALA A 76 24.15 11.30 12.83
C ALA A 76 23.11 11.71 13.89
N PRO A 77 23.25 12.86 14.58
CA PRO A 77 22.29 13.33 15.59
C PRO A 77 20.85 13.48 15.09
N ARG A 78 20.68 13.78 13.80
CA ARG A 78 19.42 13.65 13.07
C ARG A 78 19.68 12.75 11.87
N ASP A 79 18.98 11.64 11.78
CA ASP A 79 19.17 10.65 10.74
C ASP A 79 17.86 9.91 10.42
N THR A 80 17.80 9.31 9.24
CA THR A 80 16.72 8.42 8.77
C THR A 80 17.26 7.60 7.60
N ALA A 81 16.82 6.35 7.47
CA ALA A 81 17.09 5.54 6.29
C ALA A 81 16.25 5.99 5.08
N ILE A 82 15.13 6.69 5.29
CA ILE A 82 14.21 7.07 4.21
C ILE A 82 14.91 8.06 3.28
N ALA A 83 15.34 7.58 2.12
CA ALA A 83 16.02 8.38 1.11
C ALA A 83 15.03 9.03 0.14
N ALA A 84 13.87 8.40 -0.07
CA ALA A 84 12.82 8.87 -0.96
C ALA A 84 11.46 8.29 -0.56
N VAL A 85 10.39 8.95 -1.04
CA VAL A 85 9.02 8.45 -0.98
C VAL A 85 8.48 8.26 -2.39
N VAL A 86 7.85 7.12 -2.66
CA VAL A 86 7.05 6.85 -3.87
C VAL A 86 5.59 6.81 -3.45
N LEU A 87 4.74 7.57 -4.13
CA LEU A 87 3.29 7.54 -3.91
C LEU A 87 2.60 6.82 -5.06
N MET A 88 1.67 5.94 -4.70
CA MET A 88 0.87 5.18 -5.66
C MET A 88 -0.42 5.88 -6.06
N ASP A 89 -0.88 6.81 -5.23
CA ASP A 89 -2.08 7.62 -5.45
C ASP A 89 -2.05 8.84 -4.53
N ALA A 90 -3.14 9.61 -4.54
CA ALA A 90 -3.34 10.77 -3.68
C ALA A 90 -4.29 10.49 -2.48
N GLN A 91 -4.53 9.24 -2.09
CA GLN A 91 -5.43 8.96 -0.96
C GLN A 91 -4.88 9.53 0.35
N ILE A 92 -5.78 10.00 1.24
CA ILE A 92 -5.41 10.62 2.52
C ILE A 92 -4.54 9.67 3.36
N ASP A 93 -4.92 8.40 3.41
CA ASP A 93 -4.20 7.32 4.11
C ASP A 93 -2.84 6.96 3.49
N HIS A 94 -2.52 7.46 2.29
CA HIS A 94 -1.23 7.24 1.63
C HIS A 94 -0.32 8.47 1.59
N VAL A 95 -0.83 9.67 1.89
CA VAL A 95 -0.04 10.92 1.76
C VAL A 95 0.10 11.71 3.07
N THR A 96 -0.78 11.50 4.04
CA THR A 96 -0.80 12.31 5.29
C THR A 96 0.50 12.19 6.09
N GLY A 97 1.18 11.04 6.03
CA GLY A 97 2.45 10.82 6.71
C GLY A 97 3.55 11.78 6.26
N LEU A 98 3.47 12.36 5.05
CA LEU A 98 4.41 13.38 4.58
C LEU A 98 4.48 14.59 5.53
N LEU A 99 3.36 14.96 6.15
CA LEU A 99 3.32 16.04 7.14
C LEU A 99 4.16 15.73 8.37
N MET A 100 4.28 14.44 8.73
CA MET A 100 5.05 13.99 9.89
C MET A 100 6.54 13.84 9.60
N LEU A 101 6.95 13.95 8.32
CA LEU A 101 8.34 13.88 7.88
C LEU A 101 8.96 15.27 7.62
N ARG A 102 8.26 16.36 7.94
CA ARG A 102 8.64 17.75 7.62
C ARG A 102 9.95 18.22 8.26
N GLU A 103 10.42 17.56 9.33
CA GLU A 103 11.71 17.84 9.98
C GLU A 103 12.92 17.18 9.28
N HIS A 104 12.74 16.62 8.09
CA HIS A 104 13.81 16.06 7.28
C HIS A 104 14.92 17.08 7.00
N ARG A 105 16.17 16.62 6.89
CA ARG A 105 17.37 17.49 6.81
C ARG A 105 17.57 18.18 5.47
N GLN A 106 16.80 17.76 4.47
CA GLN A 106 16.85 18.23 3.09
C GLN A 106 15.45 18.09 2.48
N ALA A 107 15.22 18.70 1.32
CA ALA A 107 14.00 18.46 0.56
C ALA A 107 13.82 16.95 0.30
N LEU A 108 12.71 16.40 0.78
CA LEU A 108 12.43 14.97 0.67
C LEU A 108 12.11 14.63 -0.79
N PRO A 109 12.87 13.73 -1.44
CA PRO A 109 12.54 13.28 -2.78
C PRO A 109 11.18 12.57 -2.79
N LEU A 110 10.27 13.06 -3.61
CA LEU A 110 8.91 12.55 -3.74
C LEU A 110 8.64 12.16 -5.18
N TYR A 111 8.40 10.89 -5.42
CA TYR A 111 8.10 10.31 -6.73
C TYR A 111 6.61 10.01 -6.80
N ALA A 112 5.92 10.59 -7.77
CA ALA A 112 4.50 10.34 -8.00
C ALA A 112 4.16 10.66 -9.45
N THR A 113 3.02 10.16 -9.94
CA THR A 113 2.52 10.52 -11.27
C THR A 113 2.18 12.02 -11.35
N ALA A 114 2.11 12.58 -12.55
CA ALA A 114 1.67 13.98 -12.72
C ALA A 114 0.28 14.22 -12.10
N ALA A 115 -0.63 13.26 -12.25
CA ALA A 115 -1.98 13.32 -11.71
C ALA A 115 -2.00 13.46 -10.18
N VAL A 116 -1.17 12.68 -9.47
CA VAL A 116 -1.04 12.76 -8.00
C VAL A 116 -0.35 14.07 -7.59
N LEU A 117 0.69 14.50 -8.31
CA LEU A 117 1.38 15.76 -8.01
C LEU A 117 0.46 16.98 -8.16
N ASP A 118 -0.45 16.98 -9.14
CA ASP A 118 -1.47 18.02 -9.31
C ASP A 118 -2.39 18.10 -8.07
N ASP A 119 -2.90 16.96 -7.60
CA ASP A 119 -3.77 16.90 -6.43
C ASP A 119 -3.03 17.36 -5.17
N LEU A 120 -1.75 16.99 -5.01
CA LEU A 120 -0.90 17.44 -3.91
C LEU A 120 -0.41 18.90 -4.04
N GLY A 121 -0.56 19.49 -5.21
CA GLY A 121 -0.29 20.90 -5.50
C GLY A 121 -1.48 21.80 -5.22
N ALA A 122 -2.69 21.33 -5.52
CA ALA A 122 -3.89 22.14 -5.52
C ALA A 122 -4.93 21.69 -4.48
N ALA A 123 -5.43 20.46 -4.60
CA ALA A 123 -6.63 20.02 -3.87
C ALA A 123 -6.33 19.65 -2.41
N PHE A 124 -5.20 18.98 -2.17
CA PHE A 124 -4.63 18.76 -0.84
C PHE A 124 -3.18 19.27 -0.85
N PRO A 125 -2.96 20.58 -0.63
CA PRO A 125 -1.74 21.29 -1.07
C PRO A 125 -0.51 21.00 -0.19
N LEU A 126 -0.12 19.74 -0.04
CA LEU A 126 1.01 19.27 0.75
C LEU A 126 2.33 19.83 0.25
N THR A 127 2.51 19.98 -1.06
CA THR A 127 3.73 20.58 -1.64
C THR A 127 3.90 22.03 -1.19
N ARG A 128 2.82 22.81 -1.17
CA ARG A 128 2.80 24.19 -0.66
C ARG A 128 2.97 24.28 0.84
N ILE A 129 2.36 23.38 1.62
CA ILE A 129 2.52 23.37 3.08
C ILE A 129 3.96 23.03 3.44
N LEU A 130 4.52 21.98 2.84
CA LEU A 130 5.85 21.47 3.17
C LEU A 130 6.99 22.35 2.63
N SER A 131 6.73 23.26 1.67
CA SER A 131 7.73 24.25 1.25
C SER A 131 8.13 25.23 2.36
N HIS A 132 7.34 25.35 3.43
CA HIS A 132 7.69 26.11 4.62
C HIS A 132 8.55 25.32 5.65
N TYR A 133 8.83 24.04 5.36
CA TYR A 133 9.64 23.13 6.19
C TYR A 133 10.80 22.57 5.37
N CYS A 134 11.05 21.25 5.40
CA CYS A 134 12.11 20.63 4.60
C CYS A 134 11.89 20.79 3.08
N GLY A 135 10.66 21.00 2.63
CA GLY A 135 10.29 20.98 1.22
C GLY A 135 10.19 19.56 0.65
N LEU A 136 9.61 19.46 -0.55
CA LEU A 136 9.55 18.24 -1.35
C LEU A 136 10.30 18.49 -2.66
N ARG A 137 11.18 17.56 -3.05
CA ARG A 137 11.79 17.54 -4.39
C ARG A 137 10.99 16.57 -5.23
N THR A 138 10.06 17.08 -6.03
CA THR A 138 9.12 16.25 -6.79
C THR A 138 9.76 15.67 -8.05
N HIS A 139 9.43 14.43 -8.35
CA HIS A 139 9.85 13.67 -9.52
C HIS A 139 8.61 13.03 -10.16
N ALA A 140 8.26 13.45 -11.37
CA ALA A 140 7.11 12.90 -12.08
C ALA A 140 7.42 11.49 -12.60
N LEU A 141 6.55 10.53 -12.32
CA LEU A 141 6.65 9.16 -12.80
C LEU A 141 5.96 8.97 -14.15
N PRO A 142 6.60 8.29 -15.12
CA PRO A 142 5.93 7.86 -16.34
C PRO A 142 4.91 6.76 -16.03
N CYS A 143 3.83 6.73 -16.79
CA CYS A 143 2.73 5.75 -16.68
C CYS A 143 2.59 4.92 -17.97
N ASP A 144 3.65 4.85 -18.77
CA ASP A 144 3.70 4.21 -20.09
C ASP A 144 4.47 2.87 -20.07
N GLY A 145 4.72 2.33 -18.88
CA GLY A 145 5.53 1.12 -18.69
C GLY A 145 7.05 1.37 -18.67
N THR A 146 7.49 2.62 -18.78
CA THR A 146 8.92 2.96 -18.65
C THR A 146 9.41 2.71 -17.23
N ALA A 147 10.46 1.91 -17.12
CA ALA A 147 11.13 1.63 -15.86
C ALA A 147 11.91 2.86 -15.34
N PHE A 148 11.98 3.01 -14.02
CA PHE A 148 12.74 4.05 -13.34
C PHE A 148 13.51 3.48 -12.14
N SER A 149 14.52 4.23 -11.69
CA SER A 149 15.30 3.93 -10.49
C SER A 149 15.20 5.09 -9.51
N VAL A 150 15.30 4.78 -8.22
CA VAL A 150 15.25 5.78 -7.14
C VAL A 150 16.54 5.67 -6.33
N PRO A 151 17.48 6.61 -6.48
CA PRO A 151 18.73 6.60 -5.73
C PRO A 151 18.50 6.66 -4.21
N PRO A 152 19.34 6.00 -3.40
CA PRO A 152 20.55 5.28 -3.77
C PRO A 152 20.35 3.77 -4.03
N LEU A 153 19.10 3.29 -4.20
CA LEU A 153 18.82 1.86 -4.39
C LEU A 153 19.02 1.46 -5.86
N ASP A 154 20.27 1.44 -6.32
CA ASP A 154 20.62 1.13 -7.72
C ASP A 154 20.43 -0.34 -8.10
N GLY A 155 20.30 -1.23 -7.11
CA GLY A 155 19.98 -2.65 -7.30
C GLY A 155 18.51 -2.92 -7.61
N LEU A 156 17.67 -1.88 -7.58
CA LEU A 156 16.22 -1.98 -7.75
C LEU A 156 15.77 -1.24 -9.02
N THR A 157 14.87 -1.87 -9.77
CA THR A 157 14.08 -1.21 -10.81
C THR A 157 12.61 -1.18 -10.40
N LEU A 158 11.96 -0.04 -10.65
CA LEU A 158 10.53 0.13 -10.46
C LEU A 158 9.86 0.43 -11.80
N THR A 159 8.63 -0.06 -11.99
CA THR A 159 7.76 0.37 -13.09
C THR A 159 6.38 0.69 -12.53
N ALA A 160 5.86 1.87 -12.86
CA ALA A 160 4.52 2.27 -12.51
C ALA A 160 3.53 1.75 -13.56
N ILE A 161 2.56 0.94 -13.11
CA ILE A 161 1.54 0.34 -13.96
C ILE A 161 0.20 1.01 -13.64
N PRO A 162 -0.44 1.72 -14.58
CA PRO A 162 -1.74 2.35 -14.34
C PRO A 162 -2.80 1.33 -13.95
N LEU A 163 -3.55 1.64 -12.90
CA LEU A 163 -4.70 0.86 -12.45
C LEU A 163 -5.98 1.65 -12.68
N GLU A 164 -7.07 0.95 -13.00
CA GLU A 164 -8.38 1.58 -13.02
C GLU A 164 -8.93 1.69 -11.59
N SER A 165 -8.91 2.91 -11.06
CA SER A 165 -9.48 3.23 -9.75
C SER A 165 -9.89 4.70 -9.69
N LYS A 166 -10.43 5.12 -8.55
CA LYS A 166 -10.97 6.46 -8.34
C LYS A 166 -9.96 7.33 -7.60
N ALA A 167 -9.76 8.54 -8.11
CA ALA A 167 -9.11 9.61 -7.36
C ALA A 167 -9.81 9.85 -6.01
N PRO A 168 -9.09 10.37 -4.99
CA PRO A 168 -9.63 10.55 -3.65
C PRO A 168 -10.85 11.49 -3.64
N PRO A 169 -11.72 11.42 -2.60
CA PRO A 169 -12.92 12.24 -2.51
C PRO A 169 -12.71 13.76 -2.66
N TYR A 170 -11.55 14.27 -2.26
CA TYR A 170 -11.22 15.69 -2.32
C TYR A 170 -10.71 16.13 -3.71
N SER A 171 -10.36 15.19 -4.59
CA SER A 171 -9.81 15.51 -5.91
C SER A 171 -10.88 16.15 -6.79
N PRO A 172 -10.58 17.26 -7.49
CA PRO A 172 -11.48 17.84 -8.48
C PRO A 172 -11.74 16.87 -9.65
N ASN A 173 -10.86 15.89 -9.87
CA ASN A 173 -10.94 14.92 -10.95
C ASN A 173 -11.63 13.61 -10.54
N ARG A 174 -12.22 13.52 -9.33
CA ARG A 174 -12.89 12.30 -8.84
C ARG A 174 -13.90 11.68 -9.80
N HIS A 175 -14.62 12.53 -10.54
CA HIS A 175 -15.64 12.10 -11.51
C HIS A 175 -15.13 12.07 -12.96
N ALA A 176 -13.84 12.33 -13.17
CA ALA A 176 -13.16 12.29 -14.46
C ALA A 176 -11.78 11.61 -14.28
N PRO A 177 -11.75 10.27 -14.06
CA PRO A 177 -10.52 9.54 -13.78
C PRO A 177 -9.46 9.75 -14.87
N ARG A 178 -8.21 9.92 -14.44
CA ARG A 178 -7.05 10.10 -15.31
C ARG A 178 -6.11 8.91 -15.14
N ALA A 179 -5.43 8.54 -16.22
CA ALA A 179 -4.33 7.59 -16.12
C ALA A 179 -3.29 8.10 -15.12
N GLY A 180 -2.93 7.26 -14.15
CA GLY A 180 -1.98 7.60 -13.09
C GLY A 180 -2.59 8.22 -11.84
N ASP A 181 -3.91 8.42 -11.74
CA ASP A 181 -4.54 8.73 -10.44
C ASP A 181 -4.24 7.61 -9.41
N ASN A 182 -4.16 6.36 -9.88
CA ASN A 182 -3.71 5.19 -9.13
C ASN A 182 -2.77 4.34 -9.99
N ILE A 183 -1.72 3.80 -9.36
CA ILE A 183 -0.77 2.88 -10.00
C ILE A 183 -0.52 1.65 -9.12
N GLY A 184 -0.16 0.54 -9.75
CA GLY A 184 0.58 -0.57 -9.15
C GLY A 184 2.08 -0.38 -9.41
N LEU A 185 2.91 -1.11 -8.66
CA LEU A 185 4.36 -1.07 -8.81
C LEU A 185 4.88 -2.47 -9.11
N ARG A 186 5.50 -2.64 -10.28
CA ARG A 186 6.43 -3.74 -10.50
C ARG A 186 7.77 -3.36 -9.86
N ILE A 187 8.29 -4.27 -9.04
CA ILE A 187 9.50 -4.12 -8.23
C ILE A 187 10.45 -5.23 -8.64
N GLU A 188 11.60 -4.91 -9.21
CA GLU A 188 12.54 -5.90 -9.73
C GLU A 188 13.92 -5.74 -9.07
N ASP A 189 14.43 -6.82 -8.48
CA ASP A 189 15.83 -6.91 -8.04
C ASP A 189 16.70 -7.21 -9.26
N ARG A 190 17.57 -6.27 -9.64
CA ARG A 190 18.43 -6.38 -10.82
C ARG A 190 19.45 -7.52 -10.74
N ARG A 191 19.76 -8.01 -9.54
CA ARG A 191 20.80 -9.02 -9.33
C ARG A 191 20.24 -10.43 -9.43
N SER A 192 19.11 -10.68 -8.79
CA SER A 192 18.44 -11.98 -8.85
C SER A 192 17.52 -12.12 -10.07
N GLY A 193 17.09 -10.99 -10.64
CA GLY A 193 16.06 -10.95 -11.68
C GLY A 193 14.65 -11.23 -11.13
N ARG A 194 14.51 -11.39 -9.80
CA ARG A 194 13.23 -11.65 -9.17
C ARG A 194 12.40 -10.39 -9.07
N SER A 195 11.09 -10.58 -9.14
CA SER A 195 10.12 -9.51 -9.23
C SER A 195 8.96 -9.69 -8.26
N ALA A 196 8.43 -8.56 -7.80
CA ALA A 196 7.15 -8.50 -7.12
C ALA A 196 6.23 -7.49 -7.81
N PHE A 197 4.93 -7.77 -7.81
CA PHE A 197 3.91 -6.79 -8.19
C PHE A 197 3.11 -6.37 -6.96
N TYR A 198 3.18 -5.08 -6.64
CA TYR A 198 2.50 -4.46 -5.50
C TYR A 198 1.33 -3.60 -5.99
N ALA A 199 0.11 -4.00 -5.63
CA ALA A 199 -1.13 -3.32 -6.01
C ALA A 199 -2.14 -3.37 -4.84
N PRO A 200 -1.96 -2.53 -3.80
CA PRO A 200 -2.75 -2.57 -2.57
C PRO A 200 -4.21 -2.12 -2.76
N GLY A 201 -4.52 -1.40 -3.84
CA GLY A 201 -5.89 -1.04 -4.22
C GLY A 201 -6.18 -1.52 -5.64
N LEU A 202 -7.07 -2.50 -5.78
CA LEU A 202 -7.35 -3.17 -7.04
C LEU A 202 -8.85 -3.45 -7.18
N GLY A 203 -9.55 -2.58 -7.89
CA GLY A 203 -11.00 -2.68 -8.12
C GLY A 203 -11.37 -3.54 -9.33
N ARG A 204 -10.55 -3.49 -10.38
CA ARG A 204 -10.70 -4.29 -11.60
C ARG A 204 -9.34 -4.77 -12.07
N ILE A 205 -9.32 -5.96 -12.65
CA ILE A 205 -8.10 -6.59 -13.18
C ILE A 205 -8.25 -6.69 -14.69
N ASP A 206 -7.72 -5.67 -15.38
CA ASP A 206 -7.65 -5.65 -16.83
C ASP A 206 -6.52 -6.55 -17.35
N ASP A 207 -6.53 -6.87 -18.64
CA ASP A 207 -5.56 -7.79 -19.26
C ASP A 207 -4.10 -7.39 -18.99
N HIS A 208 -3.78 -6.08 -19.03
CA HIS A 208 -2.42 -5.61 -18.75
C HIS A 208 -2.04 -5.77 -17.28
N VAL A 209 -2.97 -5.61 -16.34
CA VAL A 209 -2.73 -5.85 -14.91
C VAL A 209 -2.59 -7.35 -14.64
N PHE A 210 -3.42 -8.18 -15.27
CA PHE A 210 -3.31 -9.63 -15.16
C PHE A 210 -1.96 -10.12 -15.68
N ALA A 211 -1.43 -9.53 -16.76
CA ALA A 211 -0.10 -9.85 -17.28
C ALA A 211 1.01 -9.55 -16.27
N GLU A 212 0.93 -8.44 -15.52
CA GLU A 212 1.88 -8.11 -14.44
C GLU A 212 1.75 -9.06 -13.25
N LEU A 213 0.52 -9.41 -12.85
CA LEU A 213 0.27 -10.39 -11.80
C LEU A 213 0.81 -11.78 -12.17
N HIS A 214 0.67 -12.18 -13.43
CA HIS A 214 1.09 -13.49 -13.92
C HIS A 214 2.61 -13.58 -14.11
N SER A 215 3.29 -12.47 -14.43
CA SER A 215 4.75 -12.45 -14.65
C SER A 215 5.55 -12.35 -13.36
N ALA A 216 4.96 -11.84 -12.28
CA ALA A 216 5.66 -11.62 -11.01
C ALA A 216 5.94 -12.92 -10.24
N ASP A 217 7.12 -13.00 -9.61
CA ASP A 217 7.46 -14.13 -8.72
C ASP A 217 6.67 -14.09 -7.40
N ILE A 218 6.31 -12.88 -6.96
CA ILE A 218 5.56 -12.59 -5.74
C ILE A 218 4.50 -11.54 -6.03
N VAL A 219 3.27 -11.73 -5.56
CA VAL A 219 2.20 -10.72 -5.68
C VAL A 219 1.74 -10.25 -4.31
N LEU A 220 1.68 -8.93 -4.11
CA LEU A 220 1.11 -8.26 -2.94
C LEU A 220 -0.07 -7.42 -3.40
N VAL A 221 -1.29 -7.89 -3.17
CA VAL A 221 -2.50 -7.31 -3.77
C VAL A 221 -3.55 -6.94 -2.73
N ASP A 222 -4.51 -6.14 -3.17
CA ASP A 222 -5.69 -5.72 -2.42
C ASP A 222 -6.37 -6.88 -1.68
N GLY A 223 -6.52 -6.72 -0.37
CA GLY A 223 -7.25 -7.61 0.53
C GLY A 223 -8.32 -6.88 1.34
N THR A 224 -8.84 -5.77 0.84
CA THR A 224 -9.66 -4.83 1.60
C THR A 224 -10.91 -5.48 2.17
N PHE A 225 -11.71 -6.15 1.34
CA PHE A 225 -12.99 -6.74 1.75
C PHE A 225 -13.09 -8.21 1.38
N TRP A 226 -13.61 -9.04 2.29
CA TRP A 226 -13.92 -10.45 2.02
C TRP A 226 -15.09 -10.57 1.05
N ARG A 227 -16.13 -9.77 1.24
CA ARG A 227 -17.35 -9.73 0.41
C ARG A 227 -17.62 -8.33 -0.12
N ASP A 228 -18.33 -8.26 -1.25
CA ASP A 228 -18.71 -6.99 -1.87
C ASP A 228 -19.66 -6.15 -0.98
N ASP A 229 -20.50 -6.79 -0.18
CA ASP A 229 -21.47 -6.14 0.72
C ASP A 229 -20.97 -5.95 2.17
N GLU A 230 -19.67 -6.15 2.41
CA GLU A 230 -19.11 -6.21 3.77
C GLU A 230 -19.32 -4.94 4.60
N MET A 231 -19.38 -3.76 3.96
CA MET A 231 -19.67 -2.49 4.64
C MET A 231 -21.16 -2.19 4.79
N GLN A 232 -22.00 -2.82 3.96
CA GLN A 232 -23.45 -2.62 3.95
C GLN A 232 -24.11 -3.42 5.08
N ALA A 233 -23.69 -4.68 5.29
CA ALA A 233 -24.23 -5.56 6.32
C ALA A 233 -24.19 -4.97 7.75
N PRO A 234 -23.09 -4.35 8.23
CA PRO A 234 -23.04 -3.67 9.52
C PRO A 234 -23.57 -2.22 9.51
N GLY A 235 -24.01 -1.70 8.35
CA GLY A 235 -24.54 -0.34 8.22
C GLY A 235 -23.49 0.76 8.24
N PHE A 236 -22.22 0.46 7.94
CA PHE A 236 -21.15 1.47 7.91
C PHE A 236 -21.16 2.33 6.64
N SER A 237 -21.66 1.79 5.53
CA SER A 237 -21.74 2.47 4.25
C SER A 237 -22.88 1.91 3.40
N GLY A 238 -23.48 2.72 2.53
CA GLY A 238 -24.38 2.23 1.49
C GLY A 238 -23.66 1.68 0.26
N LYS A 239 -22.33 1.85 0.16
CA LYS A 239 -21.51 1.46 -0.99
C LYS A 239 -21.00 0.02 -0.87
N SER A 240 -20.90 -0.67 -2.00
CA SER A 240 -20.21 -1.97 -2.08
C SER A 240 -18.69 -1.82 -2.17
N ALA A 241 -17.94 -2.92 -2.09
CA ALA A 241 -16.50 -2.96 -2.33
C ALA A 241 -16.15 -2.40 -3.71
N ALA A 242 -16.88 -2.82 -4.74
CA ALA A 242 -16.71 -2.33 -6.11
C ALA A 242 -16.95 -0.81 -6.22
N ASP A 243 -17.96 -0.26 -5.55
CA ASP A 243 -18.20 1.18 -5.50
C ASP A 243 -17.02 1.97 -4.90
N MET A 244 -16.31 1.34 -3.98
CA MET A 244 -15.12 1.88 -3.31
C MET A 244 -13.82 1.61 -4.10
N GLY A 245 -13.90 0.86 -5.21
CA GLY A 245 -12.75 0.56 -6.06
C GLY A 245 -11.92 -0.65 -5.59
N HIS A 246 -12.57 -1.62 -4.94
CA HIS A 246 -11.93 -2.83 -4.42
C HIS A 246 -12.62 -4.09 -4.94
N LEU A 247 -11.84 -5.07 -5.38
CA LEU A 247 -12.31 -6.41 -5.73
C LEU A 247 -12.44 -7.25 -4.45
N ALA A 248 -13.64 -7.75 -4.17
CA ALA A 248 -13.85 -8.63 -3.03
C ALA A 248 -13.03 -9.94 -3.14
N LEU A 249 -12.61 -10.49 -2.00
CA LEU A 249 -11.81 -11.71 -1.99
C LEU A 249 -12.61 -12.94 -2.44
N SER A 250 -13.82 -13.08 -1.91
CA SER A 250 -14.70 -14.22 -2.12
C SER A 250 -15.81 -13.93 -3.14
N GLY A 251 -16.43 -15.00 -3.62
CA GLY A 251 -17.49 -14.96 -4.63
C GLY A 251 -16.98 -15.09 -6.06
N PRO A 252 -17.89 -15.25 -7.04
CA PRO A 252 -17.52 -15.49 -8.44
C PRO A 252 -16.67 -14.36 -9.01
N GLY A 253 -15.53 -14.69 -9.61
CA GLY A 253 -14.58 -13.71 -10.15
C GLY A 253 -13.82 -12.91 -9.09
N GLY A 254 -13.91 -13.28 -7.81
CA GLY A 254 -13.20 -12.63 -6.71
C GLY A 254 -11.69 -12.83 -6.76
N MET A 255 -10.98 -12.11 -5.89
CA MET A 255 -9.52 -12.14 -5.85
C MET A 255 -8.95 -13.55 -5.65
N ILE A 256 -9.61 -14.43 -4.89
CA ILE A 256 -9.14 -15.80 -4.66
C ILE A 256 -9.03 -16.56 -5.99
N GLU A 257 -10.08 -16.55 -6.83
CA GLU A 257 -10.09 -17.21 -8.14
C GLU A 257 -9.02 -16.65 -9.08
N VAL A 258 -8.74 -15.34 -9.00
CA VAL A 258 -7.66 -14.70 -9.76
C VAL A 258 -6.31 -15.23 -9.30
N LEU A 259 -6.05 -15.21 -7.98
CA LEU A 259 -4.79 -15.63 -7.39
C LEU A 259 -4.49 -17.11 -7.61
N GLU A 260 -5.51 -17.98 -7.66
CA GLU A 260 -5.34 -19.41 -7.99
C GLU A 260 -4.71 -19.63 -9.36
N ARG A 261 -5.00 -18.75 -10.33
CA ARG A 261 -4.51 -18.86 -11.71
C ARG A 261 -3.06 -18.40 -11.87
N LEU A 262 -2.46 -17.78 -10.85
CA LEU A 262 -1.12 -17.20 -10.95
C LEU A 262 -0.04 -18.24 -10.61
N PRO A 263 1.09 -18.25 -11.35
CA PRO A 263 2.25 -19.09 -11.06
C PRO A 263 3.12 -18.54 -9.91
N ALA A 264 2.79 -17.36 -9.37
CA ALA A 264 3.56 -16.69 -8.33
C ALA A 264 3.85 -17.60 -7.13
N SER A 265 5.10 -17.58 -6.68
CA SER A 265 5.60 -18.40 -5.56
C SER A 265 5.00 -17.99 -4.21
N ARG A 266 4.59 -16.72 -4.08
CA ARG A 266 3.90 -16.18 -2.91
C ARG A 266 2.79 -15.24 -3.35
N LYS A 267 1.63 -15.37 -2.70
CA LYS A 267 0.41 -14.62 -2.97
C LYS A 267 -0.02 -14.00 -1.66
N ILE A 268 0.10 -12.68 -1.53
CA ILE A 268 -0.03 -11.98 -0.25
C ILE A 268 -1.10 -10.91 -0.37
N LEU A 269 -2.07 -10.95 0.55
CA LEU A 269 -3.08 -9.89 0.69
C LEU A 269 -2.56 -8.79 1.62
N ILE A 270 -2.77 -7.53 1.25
CA ILE A 270 -2.42 -6.33 2.03
C ILE A 270 -3.55 -5.30 1.91
N HIS A 271 -3.47 -4.20 2.66
CA HIS A 271 -4.50 -3.15 2.67
C HIS A 271 -5.86 -3.73 3.12
N ILE A 272 -5.88 -4.38 4.28
CA ILE A 272 -7.04 -5.16 4.75
C ILE A 272 -7.93 -4.28 5.62
N ASN A 273 -9.23 -4.17 5.30
CA ASN A 273 -10.14 -3.35 6.09
C ASN A 273 -10.44 -3.97 7.45
N ASN A 274 -10.72 -3.12 8.44
CA ASN A 274 -11.00 -3.57 9.81
C ASN A 274 -12.24 -4.48 9.94
N THR A 275 -13.14 -4.47 8.97
CA THR A 275 -14.31 -5.38 8.92
C THR A 275 -13.99 -6.77 8.41
N ASN A 276 -12.85 -6.96 7.74
CA ASN A 276 -12.57 -8.18 7.00
C ASN A 276 -12.32 -9.35 7.97
N PRO A 277 -13.11 -10.44 7.90
CA PRO A 277 -12.99 -11.59 8.82
C PRO A 277 -11.64 -12.30 8.74
N VAL A 278 -10.85 -12.10 7.67
CA VAL A 278 -9.51 -12.69 7.54
C VAL A 278 -8.51 -12.12 8.57
N LEU A 279 -8.84 -11.02 9.24
CA LEU A 279 -8.06 -10.47 10.35
C LEU A 279 -8.12 -11.33 11.61
N VAL A 280 -9.21 -12.09 11.80
CA VAL A 280 -9.38 -13.05 12.90
C VAL A 280 -8.64 -14.34 12.51
N GLU A 281 -7.61 -14.69 13.27
CA GLU A 281 -6.64 -15.73 12.89
C GLU A 281 -7.23 -17.14 12.81
N ASP A 282 -8.31 -17.40 13.55
CA ASP A 282 -9.03 -18.67 13.62
C ASP A 282 -10.38 -18.65 12.89
N SER A 283 -10.63 -17.64 12.04
CA SER A 283 -11.85 -17.58 11.23
C SER A 283 -11.85 -18.61 10.09
N PRO A 284 -13.03 -19.08 9.64
CA PRO A 284 -13.13 -19.95 8.48
C PRO A 284 -12.60 -19.29 7.20
N GLU A 285 -12.74 -17.97 7.06
CA GLU A 285 -12.20 -17.19 5.95
C GLU A 285 -10.67 -17.19 5.94
N ARG A 286 -10.03 -17.08 7.12
CA ARG A 286 -8.58 -17.20 7.25
C ARG A 286 -8.10 -18.61 6.90
N ALA A 287 -8.85 -19.64 7.29
CA ALA A 287 -8.56 -21.02 6.91
C ALA A 287 -8.75 -21.28 5.41
N GLU A 288 -9.71 -20.59 4.77
CA GLU A 288 -9.91 -20.64 3.32
C GLU A 288 -8.69 -20.11 2.57
N LEU A 289 -8.21 -18.91 2.90
CA LEU A 289 -7.01 -18.36 2.28
C LEU A 289 -5.81 -19.31 2.39
N ALA A 290 -5.63 -19.95 3.54
CA ALA A 290 -4.57 -20.94 3.74
C ALA A 290 -4.72 -22.16 2.82
N ARG A 291 -5.95 -22.65 2.57
CA ARG A 291 -6.20 -23.75 1.61
C ARG A 291 -5.80 -23.38 0.18
N HIS A 292 -5.92 -22.11 -0.18
CA HIS A 292 -5.53 -21.57 -1.50
C HIS A 292 -4.06 -21.11 -1.55
N GLY A 293 -3.29 -21.28 -0.47
CA GLY A 293 -1.90 -20.82 -0.39
C GLY A 293 -1.75 -19.30 -0.43
N ILE A 294 -2.78 -18.57 0.03
CA ILE A 294 -2.80 -17.11 0.09
C ILE A 294 -2.43 -16.66 1.50
N GLU A 295 -1.38 -15.86 1.60
CA GLU A 295 -0.90 -15.25 2.83
C GLU A 295 -1.65 -13.94 3.11
N VAL A 296 -1.69 -13.54 4.38
CA VAL A 296 -2.28 -12.26 4.80
C VAL A 296 -1.20 -11.45 5.51
N ALA A 297 -0.90 -10.27 4.97
CA ALA A 297 0.13 -9.40 5.49
C ALA A 297 -0.12 -8.98 6.94
N TYR A 298 0.98 -8.67 7.62
CA TYR A 298 1.01 -8.13 8.96
C TYR A 298 2.13 -7.11 9.06
N ASP A 299 1.98 -6.16 9.98
CA ASP A 299 2.98 -5.12 10.22
C ASP A 299 4.31 -5.76 10.67
N GLY A 300 5.39 -5.43 9.97
CA GLY A 300 6.72 -6.00 10.18
C GLY A 300 7.07 -7.23 9.34
N MET A 301 6.16 -7.72 8.49
CA MET A 301 6.43 -8.79 7.53
C MET A 301 7.58 -8.41 6.58
N GLU A 302 8.54 -9.31 6.39
CA GLU A 302 9.69 -9.15 5.49
C GLU A 302 9.57 -10.11 4.31
N ILE A 303 9.85 -9.61 3.10
CA ILE A 303 9.70 -10.34 1.84
C ILE A 303 10.94 -10.06 1.00
N ALA A 304 11.84 -11.04 0.95
CA ALA A 304 13.04 -10.95 0.13
C ALA A 304 12.73 -11.29 -1.34
N LEU A 305 13.30 -10.52 -2.27
CA LEU A 305 13.28 -10.80 -3.71
C LEU A 305 14.50 -11.64 -4.10
#